data_AF-A0A820RB24-F1
#
_entry.id   AF-A0A820RB24-F1
#
_cell.length_a   1.000
_cell.length_b   1.000
_cell.length_c   1.000
_cell.angle_alpha   90.00
_cell.angle_beta   90.00
_cell.angle_gamma   90.00
#
_symmetry.space_group_name_H-M   'P 1'
#
loop_
_entity.id
_entity.type
_entity.pdbx_description
1 polymer ?
#
loop_
_entity_poly.entity_id
_entity_poly.type
_entity_poly.pdbx_seq_one_letter_code
_entity_poly.pdbx_strand_id
1 'polypeptide(L)'
;HHALFDFPSMNIFLHDLNQAYTTGQLLYDDNTNLRYLDYAVIEQKMSMTGASMFWLDALHNCKLDQRLSLPFDRYRLSNEHRSGRGTSVSFDFGQDLSHHFLLHTSSDNISLEYLALATYYVFLFK
;
A
#
# COMPACT_ATOMS: atom_id res chain seq x y z
N HIS A 1 -0.29 -4.87 -15.23
CA HIS A 1 -0.97 -5.74 -14.25
C HIS A 1 -0.16 -5.69 -12.95
N HIS A 2 -0.78 -5.49 -11.78
CA HIS A 2 -0.02 -5.31 -10.53
C HIS A 2 0.83 -6.51 -10.11
N ALA A 3 0.52 -7.72 -10.60
CA ALA A 3 1.38 -8.89 -10.41
C ALA A 3 2.74 -8.82 -11.15
N LEU A 4 2.93 -7.85 -12.04
CA LEU A 4 4.18 -7.67 -12.79
C LEU A 4 4.93 -6.38 -12.38
N PHE A 5 4.21 -5.34 -11.97
CA PHE A 5 4.78 -4.03 -11.63
C PHE A 5 4.03 -3.39 -10.47
N ASP A 6 4.78 -2.85 -9.52
CA ASP A 6 4.26 -1.94 -8.49
C ASP A 6 4.34 -0.47 -8.94
N PHE A 7 3.86 0.44 -8.08
CA PHE A 7 3.87 1.88 -8.39
C PHE A 7 5.28 2.45 -8.56
N PRO A 8 6.26 2.17 -7.68
CA PRO A 8 7.65 2.59 -7.90
C PRO A 8 8.23 2.10 -9.22
N SER A 9 8.01 0.84 -9.58
CA SER A 9 8.52 0.27 -10.84
C SER A 9 7.89 0.92 -12.07
N MET A 10 6.66 1.42 -11.98
CA MET A 10 6.04 2.20 -13.05
C MET A 10 6.80 3.50 -13.31
N ASN A 11 7.28 4.18 -12.26
CA ASN A 11 8.06 5.41 -12.43
C ASN A 11 9.41 5.13 -13.09
N ILE A 12 10.09 4.06 -12.70
CA ILE A 12 11.35 3.61 -13.32
C ILE A 12 11.10 3.31 -14.80
N PHE A 13 10.08 2.52 -15.11
CA PHE A 13 9.72 2.18 -16.48
C PHE A 13 9.43 3.42 -17.34
N LEU A 14 8.63 4.36 -16.84
CA LEU A 14 8.30 5.59 -17.59
C LEU A 14 9.51 6.49 -17.79
N HIS A 15 10.41 6.54 -16.80
CA HIS A 15 11.66 7.27 -16.89
C HIS A 15 12.56 6.69 -18.00
N ASP A 16 12.80 5.37 -17.96
CA ASP A 16 13.64 4.67 -18.93
C ASP A 16 13.05 4.73 -20.34
N LEU A 17 11.72 4.62 -20.45
CA LEU A 17 11.01 4.74 -21.72
C LEU A 17 11.18 6.14 -22.33
N ASN A 18 10.99 7.19 -21.52
CA ASN A 18 11.14 8.57 -21.98
C ASN A 18 12.58 8.86 -22.43
N GLN A 19 13.56 8.32 -21.72
CA GLN A 19 14.96 8.43 -22.13
C GLN A 19 15.22 7.72 -23.45
N ALA A 20 14.86 6.43 -23.56
CA ALA A 20 15.07 5.66 -24.78
C ALA A 20 14.40 6.32 -25.99
N TYR A 21 13.22 6.90 -25.78
CA TYR A 21 12.51 7.65 -26.82
C TYR A 21 13.24 8.93 -27.24
N THR A 22 13.80 9.68 -26.29
CA THR A 22 14.43 10.98 -26.55
C THR A 22 15.85 10.87 -27.10
N THR A 23 16.65 9.93 -26.58
CA THR A 23 18.08 9.80 -26.90
C THR A 23 18.39 8.62 -27.81
N GLY A 24 17.44 7.71 -28.03
CA GLY A 24 17.66 6.45 -28.75
C GLY A 24 18.49 5.43 -27.96
N GLN A 25 18.77 5.69 -26.67
CA GLN A 25 19.59 4.85 -25.82
C GLN A 25 18.94 4.68 -24.44
N LEU A 26 18.96 3.47 -23.90
CA LEU A 26 18.59 3.24 -22.50
C LEU A 26 19.68 3.80 -21.58
N LEU A 27 19.33 4.15 -20.32
CA LEU A 27 20.34 4.28 -19.27
C LEU A 27 20.99 2.92 -19.14
N TYR A 28 22.24 2.83 -19.57
CA TYR A 28 23.04 1.66 -19.33
C TYR A 28 23.53 1.73 -17.88
N ASP A 29 22.72 1.21 -16.95
CA ASP A 29 23.16 1.01 -15.58
C ASP A 29 23.84 -0.37 -15.48
N ASP A 30 25.14 -0.40 -15.77
CA ASP A 30 26.03 -1.54 -15.53
C ASP A 30 26.01 -2.02 -14.06
N ASN A 31 25.34 -1.29 -13.15
CA ASN A 31 25.22 -1.64 -11.74
C ASN A 31 23.93 -2.38 -11.36
N THR A 32 23.03 -2.72 -12.29
CA THR A 32 21.90 -3.62 -11.98
C THR A 32 22.36 -5.07 -11.88
N ASN A 33 23.16 -5.34 -10.86
CA ASN A 33 23.67 -6.66 -10.49
C ASN A 33 22.58 -7.62 -9.98
N LEU A 34 21.33 -7.15 -9.82
CA LEU A 34 20.21 -7.92 -9.31
C LEU A 34 18.97 -7.72 -10.19
N ARG A 35 18.42 -8.82 -10.71
CA ARG A 35 17.14 -8.84 -11.42
C ARG A 35 16.04 -9.30 -10.47
N TYR A 36 14.78 -9.02 -10.84
CA TYR A 36 13.62 -9.49 -10.06
C TYR A 36 13.64 -11.01 -9.84
N LEU A 37 14.08 -11.78 -10.84
CA LEU A 37 14.18 -13.24 -10.71
C LEU A 37 15.20 -13.65 -9.64
N ASP A 38 16.33 -12.95 -9.55
CA ASP A 38 17.35 -13.21 -8.53
C ASP A 38 16.77 -12.94 -7.13
N TYR A 39 16.05 -11.82 -6.98
CA TYR A 39 15.35 -11.49 -5.74
C TYR A 39 14.31 -12.56 -5.36
N ALA A 40 13.49 -13.02 -6.31
CA ALA A 40 12.47 -14.05 -6.06
C ALA A 40 13.07 -15.39 -5.59
N VAL A 41 14.21 -15.79 -6.16
CA VAL A 41 14.93 -17.00 -5.73
C VAL A 41 15.51 -16.83 -4.32
N ILE A 42 16.00 -15.64 -3.98
CA ILE A 42 16.49 -15.33 -2.63
C ILE A 42 15.34 -15.36 -1.62
N GLU A 43 14.22 -14.71 -1.92
CA GLU A 43 13.03 -14.68 -1.08
C GLU A 43 12.52 -16.09 -0.78
N GLN A 44 12.44 -16.96 -1.80
CA GLN A 44 12.02 -18.35 -1.64
C GLN A 44 12.88 -19.14 -0.63
N LYS A 45 14.17 -18.81 -0.53
CA LYS A 45 15.13 -19.48 0.37
C LYS A 45 15.20 -18.84 1.75
N MET A 46 14.64 -17.65 1.93
CA MET A 46 14.70 -16.90 3.18
C MET A 46 13.81 -17.57 4.23
N SER A 47 14.34 -17.75 5.45
CA SER A 47 13.55 -18.27 6.56
C SER A 47 12.53 -17.23 7.01
N MET A 48 11.24 -17.56 6.90
CA MET A 48 10.14 -16.69 7.31
C MET A 48 9.64 -16.99 8.72
N THR A 49 10.28 -17.89 9.47
CA THR A 49 9.78 -18.37 10.77
C THR A 49 9.50 -17.24 11.77
N GLY A 50 10.43 -16.28 11.91
CA GLY A 50 10.25 -15.15 12.83
C GLY A 50 9.07 -14.25 12.45
N ALA A 51 8.96 -13.90 11.16
CA ALA A 51 7.86 -13.10 10.65
C ALA A 51 6.51 -13.85 10.78
N SER A 52 6.48 -15.14 10.48
CA SER A 52 5.29 -15.98 10.62
C SER A 52 4.83 -16.05 12.07
N MET A 53 5.74 -16.23 13.03
CA MET A 53 5.41 -16.24 14.46
C MET A 53 4.86 -14.87 14.92
N PHE A 54 5.50 -13.78 14.50
CA PHE A 54 5.03 -12.43 14.81
C PHE A 54 3.60 -12.20 14.30
N TRP A 55 3.33 -12.51 13.03
CA TRP A 55 2.00 -12.30 12.46
C TRP A 55 0.94 -13.22 13.05
N LEU A 56 1.32 -14.45 13.42
CA LEU A 56 0.43 -15.37 14.11
C LEU A 56 0.00 -14.80 15.47
N ASP A 57 0.93 -14.25 16.24
CA ASP A 57 0.65 -13.64 17.54
C ASP A 57 -0.14 -12.33 17.39
N ALA A 58 0.31 -11.43 16.53
CA ALA A 58 -0.31 -10.13 16.29
C ALA A 58 -1.77 -10.24 15.81
N LEU A 59 -2.10 -11.30 15.06
CA LEU A 59 -3.42 -11.54 14.50
C LEU A 59 -4.23 -12.61 15.25
N HIS A 60 -3.70 -13.19 16.34
CA HIS A 60 -4.34 -14.32 17.03
C HIS A 60 -5.80 -14.05 17.42
N ASN A 61 -6.08 -12.84 17.88
CA ASN A 61 -7.42 -12.42 18.32
C ASN A 61 -8.21 -11.69 17.22
N CYS A 62 -7.63 -11.51 16.03
CA CYS A 62 -8.33 -10.90 14.91
C CYS A 62 -9.35 -11.90 14.36
N LYS A 63 -10.63 -11.55 14.46
CA LYS A 63 -11.71 -12.32 13.84
C LYS A 63 -11.73 -12.09 12.33
N LEU A 64 -10.77 -12.67 11.62
CA LEU A 64 -10.59 -12.50 10.17
C LEU A 64 -11.84 -12.91 9.37
N ASP A 65 -12.61 -13.87 9.88
CA ASP A 65 -13.87 -14.32 9.28
C ASP A 65 -15.06 -13.39 9.59
N GLN A 66 -14.92 -12.51 10.59
CA GLN A 66 -15.96 -11.55 10.95
C GLN A 66 -15.85 -10.32 10.05
N ARG A 67 -16.89 -10.09 9.26
CA ARG A 67 -17.01 -8.89 8.43
C ARG A 67 -17.18 -7.66 9.33
N LEU A 68 -16.51 -6.58 8.96
CA LEU A 68 -16.73 -5.27 9.58
C LEU A 68 -18.18 -4.84 9.31
N SER A 69 -18.91 -4.51 10.37
CA SER A 69 -20.31 -4.10 10.29
C SER A 69 -20.40 -2.62 9.92
N LEU A 70 -20.21 -2.32 8.64
CA LEU A 70 -20.39 -0.98 8.09
C LEU A 70 -21.80 -0.81 7.50
N PRO A 71 -22.33 0.42 7.45
CA PRO A 71 -23.56 0.69 6.71
C PRO A 71 -23.34 0.41 5.21
N PHE A 72 -24.21 -0.40 4.61
CA PHE A 72 -24.19 -0.70 3.18
C PHE A 72 -25.44 -0.15 2.52
N ASP A 73 -25.29 0.56 1.40
CA ASP A 73 -26.43 0.99 0.59
C ASP A 73 -27.08 -0.18 -0.17
N ARG A 74 -26.35 -1.30 -0.31
CA ARG A 74 -26.81 -2.51 -1.01
C ARG A 74 -26.34 -3.75 -0.27
N TYR A 75 -27.23 -4.72 -0.09
CA TYR A 75 -26.90 -6.01 0.48
C TYR A 75 -26.06 -6.84 -0.49
N ARG A 76 -24.96 -7.41 0.01
CA ARG A 76 -24.14 -8.35 -0.74
C ARG A 76 -24.71 -9.76 -0.61
N LEU A 77 -25.02 -10.41 -1.72
CA LEU A 77 -25.51 -11.80 -1.70
C LEU A 77 -24.36 -12.76 -1.34
N SER A 78 -24.67 -13.86 -0.67
CA SER A 78 -23.67 -14.83 -0.18
C SER A 78 -22.87 -15.51 -1.29
N ASN A 79 -23.43 -15.59 -2.49
CA ASN A 79 -22.83 -16.16 -3.70
C ASN A 79 -22.24 -15.09 -4.66
N GLU A 80 -22.18 -13.83 -4.25
CA GLU A 80 -21.75 -12.74 -5.12
C GLU A 80 -20.22 -12.63 -5.16
N HIS A 81 -19.64 -12.93 -6.33
CA HIS A 81 -18.23 -12.70 -6.61
C HIS A 81 -17.93 -11.19 -6.66
N ARG A 82 -16.71 -10.80 -6.24
CA ARG A 82 -16.26 -9.40 -6.36
C ARG A 82 -16.17 -9.05 -7.85
N SER A 83 -16.89 -8.02 -8.27
CA SER A 83 -16.89 -7.54 -9.66
C SER A 83 -15.61 -6.79 -10.06
N GLY A 84 -14.79 -6.39 -9.07
CA GLY A 84 -13.63 -5.53 -9.29
C GLY A 84 -13.97 -4.09 -9.65
N ARG A 85 -15.25 -3.71 -9.69
CA ARG A 85 -15.69 -2.33 -9.97
C ARG A 85 -15.56 -1.48 -8.70
N GLY A 86 -15.08 -0.26 -8.86
CA GLY A 86 -14.96 0.73 -7.80
C GLY A 86 -15.11 2.15 -8.36
N THR A 87 -15.39 3.10 -7.47
CA THR A 87 -15.34 4.53 -7.76
C THR A 87 -14.40 5.19 -6.77
N SER A 88 -13.73 6.26 -7.18
CA SER A 88 -12.95 7.10 -6.29
C SER A 88 -13.72 8.37 -5.97
N VAL A 89 -13.57 8.85 -4.74
CA VAL A 89 -13.99 10.18 -4.31
C VAL A 89 -12.77 10.84 -3.71
N SER A 90 -12.47 12.05 -4.16
CA SER A 90 -11.35 12.85 -3.66
C SER A 90 -11.90 14.02 -2.87
N PHE A 91 -11.26 14.32 -1.75
CA PHE A 91 -11.55 15.47 -0.93
C PHE A 91 -10.25 16.07 -0.41
N ASP A 92 -10.28 17.35 -0.06
CA ASP A 92 -9.18 18.09 0.52
C ASP A 92 -9.51 18.39 1.98
N PHE A 93 -8.52 18.24 2.87
CA PHE A 93 -8.64 18.60 4.28
C PHE A 93 -8.59 20.12 4.50
N GLY A 94 -8.10 20.89 3.53
CA GLY A 94 -7.92 22.33 3.63
C GLY A 94 -6.68 22.71 4.45
N GLN A 95 -6.20 23.94 4.23
CA GLN A 95 -4.92 24.41 4.78
C GLN A 95 -4.87 24.37 6.32
N ASP A 96 -5.94 24.83 6.98
CA ASP A 96 -5.97 24.94 8.44
C ASP A 96 -5.86 23.57 9.12
N LEU A 97 -6.65 22.60 8.67
CA LEU A 97 -6.65 21.25 9.23
C LEU A 97 -5.34 20.52 8.92
N SER A 98 -4.83 20.65 7.70
CA SER A 98 -3.51 20.10 7.33
C SER A 98 -2.40 20.69 8.18
N HIS A 99 -2.43 21.99 8.46
CA HIS A 99 -1.44 22.64 9.33
C HIS A 99 -1.50 22.10 10.75
N HIS A 100 -2.70 21.97 11.32
CA HIS A 100 -2.87 21.41 12.66
C HIS A 100 -2.42 19.94 12.76
N PHE A 101 -2.68 19.13 11.73
CA PHE A 101 -2.18 17.76 11.66
C PHE A 101 -0.65 17.72 11.68
N LEU A 102 0.01 18.56 10.87
CA LEU A 102 1.47 18.64 10.82
C LEU A 102 2.07 19.10 12.15
N LEU A 103 1.49 20.10 12.80
CA LEU A 103 1.93 20.56 14.12
C LEU A 103 1.84 19.45 15.16
N HIS A 104 0.73 18.70 15.18
CA HIS A 104 0.52 17.62 16.14
C HIS A 104 1.49 16.45 15.92
N THR A 105 1.76 16.07 14.67
CA THR A 105 2.75 15.03 14.35
C THR A 105 4.16 15.42 14.80
N SER A 106 4.48 16.71 14.67
CA SER A 106 5.78 17.26 15.05
C SER A 106 5.94 17.36 16.57
N SER A 107 4.88 17.64 17.33
CA SER A 107 4.94 17.71 18.79
C SER A 107 5.13 16.34 19.43
N ASP A 108 4.50 15.31 18.87
CA ASP A 108 4.41 13.99 19.50
C ASP A 108 5.43 12.99 18.93
N ASN A 109 6.27 13.43 17.98
CA ASN A 109 7.22 12.60 17.25
C ASN A 109 6.56 11.39 16.57
N ILE A 110 5.35 11.61 16.02
CA ILE A 110 4.55 10.61 15.32
C ILE A 110 4.58 10.94 13.82
N SER A 111 4.64 9.93 12.96
CA SER A 111 4.54 10.18 11.51
C SER A 111 3.11 10.57 11.10
N LEU A 112 2.97 11.39 10.06
CA LEU A 112 1.65 11.84 9.58
C LEU A 112 0.76 10.67 9.16
N GLU A 113 1.37 9.61 8.61
CA GLU A 113 0.69 8.39 8.19
C GLU A 113 0.04 7.68 9.37
N TYR A 114 0.69 7.64 10.54
CA TYR A 114 0.11 7.02 11.73
C TYR A 114 -1.04 7.85 12.31
N LEU A 115 -0.94 9.17 12.29
CA LEU A 115 -2.04 10.04 12.71
C LEU A 115 -3.26 9.89 11.78
N ALA A 116 -3.03 9.83 10.46
CA ALA A 116 -4.08 9.58 9.49
C ALA A 116 -4.73 8.21 9.68
N LEU A 117 -3.91 7.17 9.90
CA LEU A 117 -4.40 5.83 10.19
C LEU A 117 -5.24 5.78 11.47
N ALA A 118 -4.77 6.39 12.56
CA ALA A 118 -5.52 6.48 13.81
C ALA A 118 -6.86 7.20 13.63
N THR A 119 -6.87 8.30 12.87
CA THR A 119 -8.10 9.03 12.53
C THR A 119 -9.08 8.14 11.74
N TYR A 120 -8.58 7.36 10.78
CA TYR A 120 -9.39 6.40 10.03
C TYR A 120 -9.96 5.29 10.92
N TYR A 121 -9.18 4.77 11.87
CA TYR A 121 -9.69 3.82 12.87
C TYR A 121 -10.79 4.45 13.72
N VAL A 122 -10.60 5.67 14.23
CA VAL A 122 -11.65 6.38 14.98
C VAL A 122 -12.91 6.58 14.13
N PHE A 123 -12.78 6.86 12.84
CA PHE A 123 -13.91 6.99 11.93
C PHE A 123 -14.68 5.67 11.73
N LEU A 124 -13.98 4.53 11.62
CA LEU A 124 -14.62 3.23 11.40
C LEU A 124 -15.34 2.67 12.64
N PHE A 125 -14.91 3.07 13.85
CA PHE A 125 -15.38 2.49 15.12
C PHE A 125 -16.10 3.49 16.05
N LYS A 126 -16.36 4.71 15.59
CA LYS A 126 -17.29 5.66 16.24
C LYS A 126 -18.73 5.30 15.92
#